data_AF-A0A353GQT6-F1
#
_entry.id   AF-A0A353GQT6-F1
#
_cell.length_a   1.000
_cell.length_b   1.000
_cell.length_c   1.000
_cell.angle_alpha   90.00
_cell.angle_beta   90.00
_cell.angle_gamma   90.00
#
_symmetry.space_group_name_H-M   'P 1'
#
loop_
_entity.id
_entity.type
_entity.pdbx_description
1 polymer ?
#
loop_
_entity_poly.entity_id
_entity_poly.type
_entity_poly.pdbx_seq_one_letter_code
_entity_poly.pdbx_strand_id
1 'polypeptide(L)'
;MNSVIKEWIAKAEADYRTAKRESVVQDGANYDAVCFHAQQCIEKLIKALLIKDNINPPKIHDLTALNQLLPTNNQSFFNIQQLRFLSNAAISFRYPGESADQSDAEESLQICGELRRILHALLEYKG
;
A
#
# COMPACT_ATOMS: atom_id res chain seq x y z
N MET A 1 14.05 1.40 16.42
CA MET A 1 13.65 1.38 15.00
C MET A 1 14.68 2.15 14.17
N ASN A 2 15.26 1.50 13.17
CA ASN A 2 16.25 2.05 12.22
C ASN A 2 15.71 3.33 11.54
N SER A 3 16.57 4.34 11.32
CA SER A 3 16.19 5.60 10.67
C SER A 3 15.60 5.39 9.27
N VAL A 4 16.18 4.47 8.49
CA VAL A 4 15.70 4.12 7.15
C VAL A 4 14.26 3.59 7.22
N ILE A 5 13.97 2.68 8.17
CA ILE A 5 12.62 2.14 8.37
C ILE A 5 11.63 3.27 8.69
N LYS A 6 12.01 4.23 9.54
CA LYS A 6 11.17 5.39 9.86
C LYS A 6 10.89 6.26 8.63
N GLU A 7 11.86 6.46 7.74
CA GLU A 7 11.68 7.21 6.50
C GLU A 7 10.69 6.53 5.56
N TRP A 8 10.79 5.19 5.41
CA TRP A 8 9.82 4.42 4.63
C TRP A 8 8.41 4.51 5.20
N ILE A 9 8.25 4.37 6.52
CA ILE A 9 6.96 4.52 7.20
C ILE A 9 6.41 5.94 6.98
N ALA A 10 7.22 6.98 7.16
CA ALA A 10 6.78 8.36 6.98
C ALA A 10 6.30 8.64 5.54
N LYS A 11 6.94 8.03 4.53
CA LYS A 11 6.50 8.12 3.13
C LYS A 11 5.18 7.37 2.92
N ALA A 12 5.02 6.16 3.46
CA ALA A 12 3.77 5.42 3.39
C ALA A 12 2.60 6.18 4.03
N GLU A 13 2.84 6.81 5.19
CA GLU A 13 1.86 7.64 5.88
C GLU A 13 1.49 8.91 5.09
N ALA A 14 2.40 9.45 4.29
CA ALA A 14 2.07 10.53 3.38
C ALA A 14 1.16 10.04 2.25
N ASP A 15 1.40 8.86 1.68
CA ASP A 15 0.52 8.27 0.67
C ASP A 15 -0.88 7.98 1.23
N TYR A 16 -0.98 7.34 2.40
CA TYR A 16 -2.27 7.05 3.03
C TYR A 16 -3.10 8.32 3.28
N ARG A 17 -2.46 9.39 3.78
CA ARG A 17 -3.12 10.68 3.98
C ARG A 17 -3.60 11.29 2.67
N THR A 18 -2.83 11.19 1.60
CA THR A 18 -3.23 11.66 0.27
C THR A 18 -4.44 10.89 -0.24
N ALA A 19 -4.39 9.55 -0.20
CA ALA A 19 -5.50 8.69 -0.62
C ALA A 19 -6.80 9.01 0.15
N LYS A 20 -6.70 9.14 1.48
CA LYS A 20 -7.85 9.45 2.34
C LYS A 20 -8.42 10.85 2.10
N ARG A 21 -7.58 11.84 1.81
CA ARG A 21 -8.04 13.20 1.50
C ARG A 21 -8.76 13.22 0.16
N GLU A 22 -8.19 12.54 -0.84
CA GLU A 22 -8.72 12.50 -2.19
C GLU A 22 -10.05 11.73 -2.25
N SER A 23 -10.19 10.65 -1.47
CA SER A 23 -11.40 9.82 -1.44
C SER A 23 -12.65 10.53 -0.92
N VAL A 24 -12.51 11.68 -0.25
CA VAL A 24 -13.64 12.45 0.30
C VAL A 24 -13.93 13.73 -0.47
N VAL A 25 -13.20 13.99 -1.56
CA VAL A 25 -13.48 15.10 -2.47
C VAL A 25 -14.80 14.80 -3.21
N GLN A 26 -15.69 15.79 -3.27
CA GLN A 26 -17.01 15.64 -3.90
C GLN A 26 -17.02 16.05 -5.38
N ASP A 27 -16.27 17.10 -5.73
CA ASP A 27 -16.22 17.64 -7.09
C ASP A 27 -14.82 17.44 -7.66
N GLY A 28 -14.73 16.80 -8.83
CA GLY A 28 -13.45 16.50 -9.50
C GLY A 28 -12.56 15.50 -8.76
N ALA A 29 -13.15 14.54 -8.03
CA ALA A 29 -12.40 13.51 -7.31
C ALA A 29 -11.50 12.71 -8.27
N ASN A 30 -10.23 12.54 -7.89
CA ASN A 30 -9.29 11.70 -8.62
C ASN A 30 -9.19 10.31 -7.98
N TYR A 31 -10.11 9.43 -8.35
CA TYR A 31 -10.14 8.05 -7.85
C TYR A 31 -8.90 7.25 -8.26
N ASP A 32 -8.32 7.52 -9.43
CA ASP A 32 -7.07 6.90 -9.87
C ASP A 32 -5.93 7.20 -8.87
N ALA A 33 -5.88 8.44 -8.37
CA ALA A 33 -4.90 8.85 -7.35
C ALA A 33 -5.17 8.16 -5.99
N VAL A 34 -6.43 7.93 -5.62
CA VAL A 34 -6.76 7.15 -4.42
C VAL A 34 -6.19 5.74 -4.53
N CYS A 35 -6.48 5.03 -5.63
CA CYS A 35 -5.99 3.67 -5.88
C CYS A 35 -4.45 3.63 -5.91
N PHE A 36 -3.82 4.58 -6.60
CA PHE A 36 -2.36 4.67 -6.69
C PHE A 36 -1.72 4.87 -5.31
N HIS A 37 -2.18 5.84 -4.52
CA HIS A 37 -1.61 6.11 -3.21
C HIS A 37 -1.91 5.00 -2.19
N ALA A 38 -3.06 4.32 -2.30
CA ALA A 38 -3.37 3.14 -1.49
C ALA A 38 -2.34 2.01 -1.72
N GLN A 39 -2.06 1.66 -2.97
CA GLN A 39 -1.03 0.66 -3.30
C GLN A 39 0.35 1.11 -2.82
N GLN A 40 0.73 2.36 -3.07
CA GLN A 40 2.03 2.92 -2.70
C GLN A 40 2.27 2.94 -1.19
N CYS A 41 1.23 3.16 -0.38
CA CYS A 41 1.29 3.03 1.07
C CYS A 41 1.70 1.60 1.47
N ILE A 42 1.00 0.59 0.96
CA ILE A 42 1.27 -0.81 1.29
C ILE A 42 2.64 -1.27 0.78
N GLU A 43 3.02 -0.87 -0.44
CA GLU A 43 4.34 -1.17 -1.00
C GLU A 43 5.47 -0.70 -0.07
N LYS A 44 5.39 0.56 0.35
CA LYS A 44 6.43 1.17 1.20
C LYS A 44 6.50 0.53 2.58
N LEU A 45 5.36 0.16 3.16
CA LEU A 45 5.31 -0.54 4.44
C LEU A 45 5.86 -1.98 4.35
N ILE A 46 5.53 -2.73 3.29
CA ILE A 46 6.14 -4.06 3.06
C ILE A 46 7.65 -3.93 2.87
N LYS A 47 8.11 -2.93 2.11
CA LYS A 47 9.56 -2.65 1.95
C LYS A 47 10.23 -2.28 3.27
N ALA A 48 9.55 -1.52 4.14
CA ALA A 48 10.02 -1.24 5.49
C ALA A 48 10.16 -2.53 6.33
N LEU A 49 9.21 -3.47 6.20
CA LEU A 49 9.23 -4.75 6.88
C LEU A 49 10.37 -5.65 6.36
N LEU A 50 10.60 -5.71 5.05
CA LEU A 50 11.74 -6.40 4.47
C LEU A 50 13.07 -5.87 5.03
N ILE A 51 13.21 -4.54 5.13
CA ILE A 51 14.40 -3.91 5.73
C ILE A 51 14.54 -4.27 7.22
N LYS A 52 13.43 -4.34 7.97
CA LYS A 52 13.41 -4.81 9.37
C LYS A 52 13.97 -6.24 9.47
N ASP A 53 13.65 -7.08 8.49
CA ASP A 53 14.12 -8.47 8.38
C ASP A 53 15.50 -8.60 7.71
N ASN A 54 16.25 -7.50 7.54
CA ASN A 54 17.56 -7.42 6.89
C ASN A 54 17.57 -7.87 5.41
N ILE A 55 16.44 -7.73 4.72
CA ILE A 55 16.29 -8.03 3.30
C ILE A 55 16.27 -6.72 2.52
N ASN A 56 17.16 -6.58 1.53
CA ASN A 56 17.18 -5.41 0.66
C ASN A 56 16.02 -5.47 -0.35
N PRO A 57 15.03 -4.54 -0.30
CA PRO A 57 13.85 -4.64 -1.14
C PRO A 57 14.17 -4.33 -2.61
N PRO A 58 13.66 -5.13 -3.57
CA PRO A 58 13.81 -4.83 -4.98
C PRO A 58 12.95 -3.65 -5.43
N LYS A 59 13.32 -3.05 -6.56
CA LYS A 59 12.54 -1.98 -7.22
C LYS A 59 11.40 -2.56 -8.06
N ILE A 60 10.48 -3.24 -7.39
CA ILE A 60 9.23 -3.75 -7.98
C ILE A 60 8.02 -3.14 -7.25
N HIS A 61 6.88 -3.14 -7.93
CA HIS A 61 5.62 -2.58 -7.45
C HIS A 61 4.53 -3.63 -7.19
N ASP A 62 4.75 -4.87 -7.63
CA ASP A 62 3.82 -5.97 -7.38
C ASP A 62 3.85 -6.37 -5.90
N LEU A 63 2.74 -6.16 -5.21
CA LEU A 63 2.63 -6.45 -3.78
C LEU A 63 2.65 -7.95 -3.47
N THR A 64 2.19 -8.79 -4.41
CA THR A 64 2.24 -10.26 -4.25
C THR A 64 3.68 -10.74 -4.30
N ALA A 65 4.47 -10.23 -5.24
CA ALA A 65 5.89 -10.52 -5.36
C ALA A 65 6.68 -10.00 -4.15
N LEU A 66 6.35 -8.80 -3.64
CA LEU A 66 6.97 -8.30 -2.41
C LEU A 66 6.61 -9.14 -1.19
N ASN A 67 5.37 -9.60 -1.06
CA ASN A 67 4.95 -10.49 0.02
C ASN A 67 5.73 -11.81 0.00
N GLN A 68 5.99 -12.39 -1.17
CA GLN A 68 6.77 -13.62 -1.29
C GLN A 68 8.21 -13.52 -0.77
N LEU A 69 8.76 -12.31 -0.65
CA LEU A 69 10.10 -12.07 -0.11
C LEU A 69 10.13 -12.01 1.43
N LEU A 70 8.97 -11.85 2.08
CA LEU A 70 8.89 -11.84 3.53
C LEU A 70 9.14 -13.23 4.12
N PRO A 71 9.60 -13.34 5.36
CA PRO A 71 9.59 -14.61 6.10
C PRO A 71 8.19 -15.24 6.13
N THR A 72 8.09 -16.58 6.05
CA THR A 72 6.82 -17.31 5.91
C THR A 72 5.80 -16.98 7.01
N ASN A 73 6.26 -16.75 8.24
CA ASN A 73 5.42 -16.31 9.36
C ASN A 73 4.81 -14.92 9.15
N ASN A 74 5.48 -14.04 8.40
CA ASN A 74 4.96 -12.71 8.04
C ASN A 74 4.03 -12.78 6.84
N GLN A 75 4.29 -13.67 5.87
CA GLN A 75 3.48 -13.83 4.65
C GLN A 75 2.01 -14.17 4.94
N SER A 76 1.76 -15.00 5.96
CA SER A 76 0.43 -15.52 6.30
C SER A 76 -0.54 -14.46 6.81
N PHE A 77 -0.07 -13.28 7.18
CA PHE A 77 -0.92 -12.17 7.60
C PHE A 77 -1.59 -11.45 6.43
N PHE A 78 -1.18 -11.71 5.18
CA PHE A 78 -1.67 -10.99 4.01
C PHE A 78 -2.55 -11.87 3.13
N ASN A 79 -3.73 -11.36 2.77
CA ASN A 79 -4.58 -11.97 1.77
C ASN A 79 -4.03 -11.64 0.36
N ILE A 80 -3.62 -12.66 -0.39
CA ILE A 80 -3.06 -12.51 -1.73
C ILE A 80 -4.02 -11.81 -2.70
N GLN A 81 -5.33 -12.01 -2.57
CA GLN A 81 -6.30 -11.35 -3.45
C GLN A 81 -6.36 -9.84 -3.19
N GLN A 82 -6.26 -9.43 -1.93
CA GLN A 82 -6.18 -8.00 -1.57
C GLN A 82 -4.90 -7.35 -2.12
N LEU A 83 -3.76 -8.02 -2.03
CA LEU A 83 -2.49 -7.53 -2.59
C LEU A 83 -2.55 -7.41 -4.11
N ARG A 84 -3.15 -8.41 -4.77
CA ARG A 84 -3.35 -8.41 -6.23
C ARG A 84 -4.28 -7.29 -6.67
N PHE A 85 -5.40 -7.10 -5.96
CA PHE A 85 -6.35 -6.04 -6.23
C PHE A 85 -5.67 -4.67 -6.21
N LEU A 86 -4.96 -4.34 -5.11
CA LEU A 86 -4.25 -3.07 -5.01
C LEU A 86 -3.18 -2.89 -6.10
N SER A 87 -2.46 -3.96 -6.44
CA SER A 87 -1.44 -3.91 -7.52
C SER A 87 -2.07 -3.60 -8.88
N ASN A 88 -3.22 -4.22 -9.19
CA ASN A 88 -3.94 -4.01 -10.43
C ASN A 88 -4.59 -2.63 -10.48
N ALA A 89 -5.29 -2.21 -9.42
CA ALA A 89 -5.93 -0.91 -9.33
C ALA A 89 -4.94 0.24 -9.56
N ALA A 90 -3.71 0.12 -9.03
CA ALA A 90 -2.68 1.12 -9.27
C ALA A 90 -2.10 1.13 -10.71
N ILE A 91 -2.31 0.08 -11.51
CA ILE A 91 -1.81 -0.02 -12.89
C ILE A 91 -2.89 0.32 -13.90
N SER A 92 -4.06 -0.33 -13.80
CA SER A 92 -5.15 -0.26 -14.76
C SER A 92 -5.58 1.18 -15.04
N PHE A 93 -5.78 1.97 -13.98
CA PHE A 93 -6.32 3.32 -14.08
C PHE A 93 -5.28 4.38 -14.47
N ARG A 94 -4.02 3.99 -14.75
CA ARG A 94 -2.97 4.92 -15.21
C ARG A 94 -2.92 5.09 -16.72
N TYR A 95 -3.56 4.20 -17.47
CA TYR A 95 -3.52 4.23 -18.93
C TYR A 95 -4.85 4.70 -19.50
N PRO A 96 -4.85 5.53 -20.57
CA PRO A 96 -6.08 5.97 -21.22
C PRO A 96 -6.96 4.80 -21.62
N GLY A 97 -8.24 4.85 -21.25
CA GLY A 97 -9.24 3.83 -21.59
C GLY A 97 -9.90 3.18 -20.37
N GLU A 98 -9.25 3.22 -19.20
CA GLU A 98 -9.81 2.77 -17.92
C GLU A 98 -9.57 3.85 -16.86
N SER A 99 -10.58 4.12 -16.03
CA SER A 99 -10.50 5.04 -14.88
C SER A 99 -11.16 4.37 -13.70
N ALA A 100 -10.62 4.61 -12.51
CA ALA A 100 -11.20 4.14 -11.27
C ALA A 100 -12.55 4.82 -11.08
N ASP A 101 -13.53 4.05 -10.62
CA ASP A 101 -14.75 4.64 -10.07
C ASP A 101 -14.65 4.82 -8.54
N GLN A 102 -15.71 5.35 -7.95
CA GLN A 102 -15.78 5.55 -6.51
C GLN A 102 -15.67 4.22 -5.74
N SER A 103 -16.24 3.13 -6.25
CA SER A 103 -16.20 1.82 -5.63
C SER A 103 -14.76 1.28 -5.59
N ASP A 104 -14.03 1.42 -6.70
CA ASP A 104 -12.62 1.03 -6.77
C ASP A 104 -11.76 1.78 -5.74
N ALA A 105 -11.99 3.09 -5.61
CA ALA A 105 -11.29 3.95 -4.66
C ALA A 105 -11.63 3.60 -3.19
N GLU A 106 -12.91 3.36 -2.89
CA GLU A 106 -13.37 2.96 -1.57
C GLU A 106 -12.80 1.59 -1.16
N GLU A 107 -12.86 0.61 -2.05
CA GLU A 107 -12.29 -0.72 -1.81
C GLU A 107 -10.77 -0.65 -1.63
N SER A 108 -10.07 0.11 -2.48
CA SER A 108 -8.62 0.32 -2.37
C SER A 108 -8.24 0.94 -1.02
N LEU A 109 -8.97 1.96 -0.57
CA LEU A 109 -8.71 2.63 0.69
C LEU A 109 -9.04 1.75 1.89
N GLN A 110 -10.12 0.98 1.82
CA GLN A 110 -10.49 0.01 2.86
C GLN A 110 -9.39 -1.04 3.04
N ILE A 111 -8.99 -1.72 1.95
CA ILE A 111 -7.93 -2.74 1.98
C ILE A 111 -6.63 -2.11 2.48
N CYS A 112 -6.26 -0.93 1.98
CA CYS A 112 -5.07 -0.23 2.46
C CYS A 112 -5.13 0.04 3.97
N GLY A 113 -6.28 0.47 4.50
CA GLY A 113 -6.45 0.72 5.93
C GLY A 113 -6.33 -0.54 6.80
N GLU A 114 -6.81 -1.68 6.31
CA GLU A 114 -6.65 -2.98 6.97
C GLU A 114 -5.18 -3.43 6.99
N LEU A 115 -4.54 -3.49 5.82
CA LEU A 115 -3.16 -3.95 5.69
C LEU A 115 -2.17 -3.02 6.39
N ARG A 116 -2.40 -1.71 6.35
CA ARG A 116 -1.60 -0.72 7.08
C ARG A 116 -1.58 -1.00 8.58
N ARG A 117 -2.72 -1.33 9.19
CA ARG A 117 -2.79 -1.66 10.63
C ARG A 117 -1.96 -2.89 10.96
N ILE A 118 -2.03 -3.93 10.13
CA ILE A 118 -1.23 -5.16 10.29
C ILE A 118 0.26 -4.83 10.16
N LEU A 119 0.65 -4.10 9.12
CA LEU A 119 2.04 -3.72 8.88
C LEU A 119 2.62 -2.86 10.00
N HIS A 120 1.85 -1.93 10.55
CA HIS A 120 2.28 -1.16 11.73
C HIS A 120 2.52 -2.04 12.96
N ALA A 121 1.66 -3.04 13.20
CA ALA A 121 1.87 -3.99 14.28
C ALA A 121 3.14 -4.82 14.07
N LEU A 122 3.36 -5.35 12.86
CA LEU A 122 4.58 -6.10 12.51
C LEU A 122 5.86 -5.24 12.58
N LEU A 123 5.74 -3.96 12.26
CA LEU A 123 6.84 -2.99 12.36
C LEU A 123 7.06 -2.48 13.79
N GLU A 124 6.18 -2.80 14.75
CA GLU A 124 6.15 -2.23 16.10
C GLU A 124 6.06 -0.69 16.09
N TYR A 125 5.35 -0.15 15.11
CA TYR A 125 5.13 1.28 14.96
C TYR A 125 3.80 1.67 15.63
N LYS A 126 3.84 2.66 16.52
CA LYS A 126 2.69 3.16 17.29
C LYS A 126 2.18 4.54 16.85
N GLY A 127 2.55 4.99 15.65
CA GLY A 127 2.17 6.32 15.15
C GLY A 127 0.75 6.42 14.65
#